data_AF-A0A6L8TXF0-F1
#
_entry.id   AF-A0A6L8TXF0-F1
#
_cell.length_a   1.000
_cell.length_b   1.000
_cell.length_c   1.000
_cell.angle_alpha   90.00
_cell.angle_beta   90.00
_cell.angle_gamma   90.00
#
_symmetry.space_group_name_H-M   'P 1'
#
loop_
_entity.id
_entity.type
_entity.pdbx_description
1 polymer ?
#
loop_
_entity_poly.entity_id
_entity_poly.type
_entity_poly.pdbx_seq_one_letter_code
_entity_poly.pdbx_strand_id
1 'polypeptide(L)'
;MKKLICLISVCLLVASCEKYETEPVSQDQTFKRPLSDSEMLLKTNLDQAAQILADVIQDESVMNELDVLSREGREFYNIPFSELMDESKSLSASFRNLRDGFLNACSSSESKGNSPDLAGFLAKNDCYIYCPYPTSFYPKGNKSYTVVAHPIDNDVENTGYRYDGKRILKVKVNEEYTDKYMVLMVMPKDEDRDDLWKAYSDSQSDAKADPIYVVKIGKVWCADYCGGLFEGELELKIARGYPEYNLTTGAVTGKMSTVIPIDYPRSYAKAAIKGWTVHSNGGWYPEFTNWDTNWRPEKVQQCILVYEYDKVKESTISTNLGYKKDNLSPTITTTFKMTYSGDFLGLAEWDRAWFMRTNSNPEPGDEVKDGLTVRKTCSKFKLTTPLSIYN
;
A
#
# COMPACT_ATOMS: atom_id res chain seq x y z
N MET A 1 15.14 -79.12 22.77
CA MET A 1 14.07 -78.90 21.77
C MET A 1 13.51 -77.50 22.01
N LYS A 2 13.72 -76.52 21.11
CA LYS A 2 12.69 -75.95 20.18
C LYS A 2 11.39 -75.59 20.94
N LYS A 3 10.83 -74.38 21.01
CA LYS A 3 10.79 -73.13 20.19
C LYS A 3 10.09 -72.05 21.08
N LEU A 4 10.50 -70.78 21.07
CA LEU A 4 9.90 -69.63 20.32
C LEU A 4 8.46 -69.30 20.82
N ILE A 5 8.08 -68.09 21.28
CA ILE A 5 7.81 -66.87 20.46
C ILE A 5 7.40 -65.65 21.34
N CYS A 6 7.89 -64.49 20.87
CA CYS A 6 7.44 -63.07 20.91
C CYS A 6 7.21 -62.24 22.18
N LEU A 7 8.15 -61.29 22.31
CA LEU A 7 8.03 -59.93 22.84
C LEU A 7 6.86 -59.12 22.23
N ILE A 8 6.19 -58.34 23.09
CA ILE A 8 5.76 -56.96 22.78
C ILE A 8 6.20 -56.10 23.97
N SER A 9 7.23 -55.28 23.74
CA SER A 9 7.76 -54.32 24.71
C SER A 9 7.14 -52.95 24.41
N VAL A 10 6.34 -52.44 25.33
CA VAL A 10 5.86 -51.04 25.32
C VAL A 10 6.99 -50.18 25.87
N CYS A 11 7.81 -49.63 24.99
CA CYS A 11 8.79 -48.61 25.35
C CYS A 11 8.13 -47.23 25.32
N LEU A 12 7.77 -46.73 26.50
CA LEU A 12 7.68 -45.30 26.79
C LEU A 12 9.06 -44.68 26.54
N LEU A 13 9.22 -44.02 25.40
CA LEU A 13 10.41 -43.20 25.16
C LEU A 13 10.23 -41.85 25.84
N VAL A 14 10.92 -41.73 26.96
CA VAL A 14 11.33 -40.48 27.59
C VAL A 14 12.20 -39.73 26.56
N ALA A 15 11.65 -38.71 25.92
CA ALA A 15 12.44 -37.80 25.11
C ALA A 15 13.16 -36.83 26.05
N SER A 16 14.48 -36.97 26.08
CA SER A 16 15.47 -36.12 26.72
C SER A 16 15.19 -34.64 26.50
N CYS A 17 15.10 -33.91 27.62
CA CYS A 17 15.12 -32.46 27.64
C CYS A 17 16.57 -32.01 27.49
N GLU A 18 17.05 -31.89 26.24
CA GLU A 18 18.28 -31.15 25.96
C GLU A 18 17.94 -29.66 26.04
N LYS A 19 18.31 -29.08 27.17
CA LYS A 19 18.29 -27.65 27.43
C LYS A 19 19.36 -27.00 26.56
N TYR A 20 19.05 -26.72 25.30
CA TYR A 20 19.82 -25.76 24.53
C TYR A 20 19.48 -24.37 25.05
N GLU A 21 20.37 -23.84 25.89
CA GLU A 21 20.56 -22.39 25.98
C GLU A 21 21.08 -21.91 24.62
N THR A 22 20.16 -21.71 23.68
CA THR A 22 20.38 -20.73 22.63
C THR A 22 20.16 -19.36 23.28
N GLU A 23 21.27 -18.68 23.56
CA GLU A 23 21.32 -17.23 23.67
C GLU A 23 20.36 -16.58 22.65
N PRO A 24 19.72 -15.45 22.98
CA PRO A 24 18.85 -14.77 22.03
C PRO A 24 19.70 -14.44 20.81
N VAL A 25 19.42 -15.10 19.68
CA VAL A 25 19.97 -14.71 18.39
C VAL A 25 19.53 -13.26 18.19
N SER A 26 20.47 -12.32 18.25
CA SER A 26 20.24 -10.95 17.81
C SER A 26 20.07 -10.97 16.28
N GLN A 27 18.89 -11.38 15.83
CA GLN A 27 18.47 -11.25 14.45
C GLN A 27 17.85 -9.88 14.30
N ASP A 28 18.67 -8.92 13.87
CA ASP A 28 18.19 -7.72 13.18
C ASP A 28 19.38 -7.08 12.42
N GLN A 29 20.05 -7.88 11.59
CA GLN A 29 20.81 -7.29 10.49
C GLN A 29 19.86 -7.16 9.31
N THR A 30 19.30 -5.95 9.16
CA THR A 30 18.57 -5.58 7.95
C THR A 30 19.47 -5.84 6.74
N PHE A 31 18.98 -6.65 5.80
CA PHE A 31 19.72 -6.93 4.58
C PHE A 31 19.87 -5.63 3.79
N LYS A 32 21.11 -5.28 3.46
CA LYS A 32 21.44 -4.12 2.64
C LYS A 32 21.91 -4.59 1.28
N ARG A 33 21.17 -4.21 0.24
CA ARG A 33 21.57 -4.54 -1.13
C ARG A 33 22.77 -3.68 -1.55
N PRO A 34 23.64 -4.20 -2.42
CA PRO A 34 24.68 -3.36 -3.03
C PRO A 34 24.04 -2.27 -3.88
N LEU A 35 24.65 -1.08 -3.87
CA LEU A 35 24.21 0.09 -4.62
C LEU A 35 25.14 0.38 -5.80
N SER A 36 24.57 0.83 -6.91
CA SER A 36 25.31 1.46 -8.00
C SER A 36 25.86 2.83 -7.59
N ASP A 37 26.80 3.38 -8.37
CA ASP A 37 27.37 4.71 -8.10
C ASP A 37 26.32 5.82 -8.10
N SER A 38 25.33 5.74 -8.98
CA SER A 38 24.19 6.67 -9.03
C SER A 38 23.30 6.58 -7.80
N GLU A 39 23.03 5.36 -7.32
CA GLU A 39 22.24 5.14 -6.10
C GLU A 39 23.01 5.58 -4.86
N MET A 40 24.33 5.38 -4.81
CA MET A 40 25.17 5.91 -3.74
C MET A 40 25.17 7.44 -3.71
N LEU A 41 25.22 8.09 -4.88
CA LEU A 41 25.12 9.54 -4.99
C LEU A 41 23.75 10.05 -4.50
N LEU A 42 22.66 9.41 -4.96
CA LEU A 42 21.31 9.73 -4.51
C LEU A 42 21.18 9.56 -2.99
N LYS A 43 21.57 8.41 -2.45
CA LYS A 43 21.57 8.13 -1.02
C LYS A 43 22.33 9.19 -0.23
N THR A 44 23.53 9.56 -0.68
CA THR A 44 24.35 10.58 -0.01
C THR A 44 23.66 11.95 0.02
N ASN A 45 23.03 12.34 -1.09
CA ASN A 45 22.30 13.60 -1.19
C ASN A 45 21.03 13.60 -0.32
N LEU A 46 20.28 12.49 -0.27
CA LEU A 46 19.13 12.34 0.62
C LEU A 46 19.55 12.40 2.10
N ASP A 47 20.63 11.70 2.48
CA ASP A 47 21.20 11.72 3.83
C ASP A 47 21.65 13.12 4.25
N GLN A 48 22.24 13.90 3.33
CA GLN A 48 22.61 15.30 3.57
C GLN A 48 21.37 16.19 3.72
N ALA A 49 20.38 16.00 2.86
CA ALA A 49 19.13 16.75 2.89
C ALA A 49 18.36 16.51 4.20
N ALA A 50 18.33 15.28 4.71
CA ALA A 50 17.70 14.96 6.00
C ALA A 50 18.38 15.66 7.19
N GLN A 51 19.72 15.78 7.17
CA GLN A 51 20.46 16.51 8.21
C GLN A 51 20.15 18.01 8.17
N ILE A 52 20.24 18.61 6.98
CA ILE A 52 19.91 20.02 6.79
C ILE A 52 18.46 20.29 7.19
N LEU A 53 17.53 19.45 6.76
CA LEU A 53 16.13 19.60 7.09
C LEU A 53 15.90 19.47 8.61
N ALA A 54 16.58 18.54 9.30
CA ALA A 54 16.50 18.41 10.76
C ALA A 54 16.87 19.71 11.50
N ASP A 55 17.86 20.44 10.98
CA ASP A 55 18.31 21.72 11.53
C ASP A 55 17.32 22.84 11.21
N VAL A 56 16.83 22.90 9.97
CA VAL A 56 15.89 23.94 9.49
C VAL A 56 14.55 23.87 10.21
N ILE A 57 14.03 22.67 10.48
CA ILE A 57 12.77 22.50 11.20
C ILE A 57 12.83 22.89 12.69
N GLN A 58 13.98 23.32 13.22
CA GLN A 58 14.03 23.91 14.55
C GLN A 58 13.40 25.31 14.59
N ASP A 59 13.25 25.96 13.44
CA ASP A 59 12.55 27.23 13.32
C ASP A 59 11.02 27.02 13.43
N GLU A 60 10.38 27.75 14.34
CA GLU A 60 8.94 27.66 14.59
C GLU A 60 8.11 28.06 13.36
N SER A 61 8.59 29.00 12.54
CA SER A 61 7.91 29.40 11.31
C SER A 61 7.87 28.26 10.28
N VAL A 62 8.96 27.51 10.16
CA VAL A 62 9.04 26.31 9.31
C VAL A 62 8.13 25.20 9.82
N MET A 63 8.14 24.95 11.14
CA MET A 63 7.27 23.94 11.75
C MET A 63 5.79 24.23 11.53
N ASN A 64 5.39 25.50 11.59
CA ASN A 64 4.02 25.93 11.34
C ASN A 64 3.60 25.70 9.88
N GLU A 65 4.52 25.86 8.91
CA GLU A 65 4.28 25.52 7.51
C GLU A 65 4.11 24.00 7.35
N LEU A 66 4.96 23.20 7.99
CA LEU A 66 4.94 21.73 7.90
C LEU A 66 3.77 21.06 8.62
N ASP A 67 3.06 21.76 9.51
CA ASP A 67 1.88 21.23 10.22
C ASP A 67 0.81 20.72 9.25
N VAL A 68 0.67 21.32 8.06
CA VAL A 68 -0.30 20.88 7.05
C VAL A 68 -0.09 19.43 6.61
N LEU A 69 1.16 18.94 6.62
CA LEU A 69 1.51 17.56 6.25
C LEU A 69 1.11 16.52 7.28
N SER A 70 0.73 16.94 8.49
CA SER A 70 0.43 16.03 9.59
C SER A 70 -0.92 16.31 10.23
N ARG A 71 -1.80 17.09 9.59
CA ARG A 71 -3.19 17.25 10.02
C ARG A 71 -4.03 16.01 9.73
N GLU A 72 -5.04 15.78 10.56
CA GLU A 72 -6.08 14.78 10.26
C GLU A 72 -6.87 15.25 9.02
N GLY A 73 -7.17 14.33 8.09
CA GLY A 73 -7.91 14.65 6.86
C GLY A 73 -7.15 15.51 5.84
N ARG A 74 -5.82 15.55 5.94
CA ARG A 74 -4.94 16.24 4.99
C ARG A 74 -5.13 15.75 3.55
N GLU A 75 -5.08 16.68 2.60
CA GLU A 75 -5.27 16.41 1.15
C GLU A 75 -4.02 15.83 0.49
N PHE A 76 -2.85 16.12 1.06
CA PHE A 76 -1.56 15.64 0.58
C PHE A 76 -0.65 15.31 1.75
N TYR A 77 0.33 14.46 1.48
CA TYR A 77 1.24 13.90 2.48
C TYR A 77 2.71 14.20 2.19
N ASN A 78 2.98 14.77 1.01
CA ASN A 78 4.33 15.04 0.53
C ASN A 78 4.47 16.44 -0.06
N ILE A 79 5.71 16.91 -0.16
CA ILE A 79 6.11 18.16 -0.82
C ILE A 79 7.25 17.82 -1.78
N PRO A 80 7.03 17.84 -3.10
CA PRO A 80 8.10 17.69 -4.07
C PRO A 80 9.11 18.84 -3.96
N PHE A 81 10.41 18.53 -4.01
CA PHE A 81 11.43 19.58 -4.01
C PHE A 81 11.33 20.47 -5.25
N SER A 82 10.87 19.93 -6.38
CA SER A 82 10.62 20.71 -7.60
C SER A 82 9.54 21.78 -7.42
N GLU A 83 8.55 21.54 -6.57
CA GLU A 83 7.52 22.52 -6.22
C GLU A 83 7.97 23.45 -5.10
N LEU A 84 8.68 22.93 -4.09
CA LEU A 84 9.23 23.73 -3.00
C LEU A 84 10.19 24.83 -3.52
N MET A 85 10.96 24.52 -4.56
CA MET A 85 11.96 25.43 -5.13
C MET A 85 11.39 26.37 -6.21
N ASP A 86 10.17 26.13 -6.68
CA ASP A 86 9.53 26.93 -7.74
C ASP A 86 8.59 27.98 -7.15
N GLU A 87 9.04 29.23 -7.08
CA GLU A 87 8.24 30.33 -6.53
C GLU A 87 6.96 30.63 -7.32
N SER A 88 6.88 30.16 -8.58
CA SER A 88 5.74 30.39 -9.45
C SER A 88 4.61 29.39 -9.24
N LYS A 89 4.92 28.23 -8.65
CA LYS A 89 3.94 27.19 -8.32
C LYS A 89 3.38 27.44 -6.92
N SER A 90 2.14 27.90 -6.86
CA SER A 90 1.41 27.98 -5.60
C SER A 90 1.01 26.59 -5.17
N LEU A 91 1.75 25.99 -4.23
CA LEU A 91 1.16 25.00 -3.33
C LEU A 91 -0.05 25.64 -2.62
N SER A 92 -1.01 24.82 -2.18
CA SER A 92 -2.18 25.30 -1.43
C SER A 92 -1.80 25.98 -0.10
N ALA A 93 -0.57 25.75 0.36
CA ALA A 93 0.09 26.43 1.46
C ALA A 93 1.43 27.05 1.00
N SER A 94 1.82 28.18 1.59
CA SER A 94 3.15 28.77 1.35
C SER A 94 4.18 28.07 2.23
N PHE A 95 5.25 27.54 1.61
CA PHE A 95 6.40 26.91 2.28
C PHE A 95 7.66 27.77 2.19
N ARG A 96 7.46 29.09 2.26
CA ARG A 96 8.52 30.07 2.01
C ARG A 96 9.63 29.97 3.05
N ASN A 97 9.28 29.87 4.33
CA ASN A 97 10.28 29.80 5.40
C ASN A 97 11.07 28.49 5.30
N LEU A 98 10.40 27.36 5.02
CA LEU A 98 11.05 26.07 4.77
C LEU A 98 12.05 26.17 3.62
N ARG A 99 11.62 26.71 2.48
CA ARG A 99 12.44 26.87 1.29
C ARG A 99 13.65 27.77 1.57
N ASP A 100 13.42 28.97 2.07
CA ASP A 100 14.47 29.96 2.32
C ASP A 100 15.47 29.42 3.36
N GLY A 101 14.99 28.77 4.43
CA GLY A 101 15.81 28.09 5.43
C GLY A 101 16.66 26.97 4.84
N PHE A 102 16.07 26.11 4.01
CA PHE A 102 16.76 25.00 3.36
C PHE A 102 17.82 25.48 2.36
N LEU A 103 17.52 26.48 1.53
CA LEU A 103 18.47 27.06 0.57
C LEU A 103 19.64 27.75 1.27
N ASN A 104 19.36 28.50 2.34
CA ASN A 104 20.40 29.14 3.15
C ASN A 104 21.32 28.11 3.80
N ALA A 105 20.75 27.03 4.35
CA ALA A 105 21.52 25.96 4.97
C ALA A 105 22.37 25.19 3.94
N CYS A 106 21.82 24.91 2.74
CA CYS A 106 22.59 24.34 1.62
C CYS A 106 23.76 25.23 1.18
N SER A 107 23.61 26.56 1.28
CA SER A 107 24.62 27.53 0.86
C SER A 107 25.70 27.78 1.92
N SER A 108 25.45 27.37 3.17
CA SER A 108 26.39 27.55 4.26
C SER A 108 27.57 26.57 4.12
N SER A 109 28.79 27.10 4.12
CA SER A 109 30.05 26.39 3.84
C SER A 109 30.44 25.31 4.89
N GLU A 110 29.61 25.10 5.92
CA GLU A 110 29.76 24.02 6.90
C GLU A 110 29.11 22.70 6.44
N SER A 111 28.21 22.71 5.45
CA SER A 111 27.68 21.49 4.84
C SER A 111 28.69 20.90 3.85
N LYS A 112 29.73 20.24 4.37
CA LYS A 112 30.65 19.40 3.57
C LYS A 112 29.89 18.19 3.03
N GLY A 113 29.27 18.36 1.86
CA GLY A 113 28.63 17.30 1.10
C GLY A 113 29.05 17.32 -0.37
N ASN A 114 28.88 16.18 -1.05
CA ASN A 114 29.45 15.90 -2.38
C ASN A 114 28.75 16.63 -3.54
N SER A 115 27.63 17.33 -3.32
CA SER A 115 26.90 18.06 -4.37
C SER A 115 26.97 19.57 -4.16
N PRO A 116 27.62 20.34 -5.07
CA PRO A 116 27.64 21.80 -5.02
C PRO A 116 26.26 22.47 -5.10
N ASP A 117 25.24 21.74 -5.59
CA ASP A 117 23.86 22.18 -5.71
C ASP A 117 22.91 21.06 -5.25
N LEU A 118 22.77 20.90 -3.94
CA LEU A 118 21.90 19.88 -3.36
C LEU A 118 20.42 20.13 -3.69
N ALA A 119 19.95 21.37 -3.58
CA ALA A 119 18.55 21.73 -3.82
C ALA A 119 18.15 21.48 -5.28
N GLY A 120 18.97 21.91 -6.24
CA GLY A 120 18.76 21.64 -7.65
C GLY A 120 18.86 20.15 -7.99
N PHE A 121 19.76 19.41 -7.32
CA PHE A 121 19.82 17.94 -7.47
C PHE A 121 18.51 17.28 -7.04
N LEU A 122 18.00 17.58 -5.84
CA LEU A 122 16.77 16.98 -5.31
C LEU A 122 15.56 17.30 -6.19
N ALA A 123 15.43 18.56 -6.62
CA ALA A 123 14.37 19.00 -7.51
C ALA A 123 14.43 18.30 -8.89
N LYS A 124 15.63 18.14 -9.45
CA LYS A 124 15.83 17.48 -10.75
C LYS A 124 15.58 15.98 -10.73
N ASN A 125 15.77 15.33 -9.57
CA ASN A 125 15.55 13.90 -9.39
C ASN A 125 14.19 13.60 -8.75
N ASP A 126 13.23 14.53 -8.81
CA ASP A 126 11.86 14.38 -8.30
C ASP A 126 11.79 13.85 -6.85
N CYS A 127 12.79 14.20 -6.02
CA CYS A 127 12.78 13.85 -4.61
C CYS A 127 11.71 14.67 -3.88
N TYR A 128 11.23 14.17 -2.75
CA TYR A 128 10.17 14.83 -1.99
C TYR A 128 10.32 14.66 -0.47
N ILE A 129 9.69 15.57 0.28
CA ILE A 129 9.54 15.48 1.73
C ILE A 129 8.20 14.77 2.01
N TYR A 130 8.16 13.78 2.89
CA TYR A 130 6.96 12.97 3.17
C TYR A 130 6.67 12.84 4.67
N CYS A 131 5.40 12.92 5.02
CA CYS A 131 4.90 12.66 6.37
C CYS A 131 3.87 11.52 6.36
N PRO A 132 4.26 10.30 6.80
CA PRO A 132 3.40 9.12 6.68
C PRO A 132 2.17 9.17 7.59
N TYR A 133 2.29 9.82 8.76
CA TYR A 133 1.28 9.75 9.81
C TYR A 133 0.87 11.13 10.35
N PRO A 134 -0.43 11.35 10.62
CA PRO A 134 -0.88 12.60 11.19
C PRO A 134 -0.49 12.71 12.67
N THR A 135 -0.37 13.95 13.16
CA THR A 135 -0.14 14.33 14.57
C THR A 135 -1.09 13.64 15.54
N SER A 136 -2.33 13.38 15.12
CA SER A 136 -3.37 12.75 15.94
C SER A 136 -2.99 11.34 16.42
N PHE A 137 -2.04 10.67 15.75
CA PHE A 137 -1.58 9.32 16.10
C PHE A 137 -0.62 9.32 17.29
N TYR A 138 -0.15 10.51 17.70
CA TYR A 138 0.90 10.67 18.69
C TYR A 138 0.36 11.25 20.01
N PRO A 139 1.03 10.97 21.15
CA PRO A 139 0.66 11.57 22.42
C PRO A 139 0.67 13.10 22.35
N LYS A 140 -0.31 13.74 23.00
CA LYS A 140 -0.43 15.20 23.07
C LYS A 140 0.88 15.82 23.58
N GLY A 141 1.35 16.87 22.90
CA GLY A 141 2.58 17.58 23.24
C GLY A 141 3.81 17.10 22.47
N ASN A 142 3.74 15.99 21.74
CA ASN A 142 4.79 15.63 20.79
C ASN A 142 4.59 16.46 19.51
N LYS A 143 5.41 17.51 19.35
CA LYS A 143 5.36 18.41 18.19
C LYS A 143 6.64 18.41 17.37
N SER A 144 7.65 17.64 17.75
CA SER A 144 8.94 17.61 17.05
C SER A 144 9.00 16.42 16.10
N TYR A 145 9.41 16.67 14.86
CA TYR A 145 9.71 15.59 13.93
C TYR A 145 11.12 15.03 14.17
N THR A 146 11.24 13.73 14.00
CA THR A 146 12.51 13.08 13.64
C THR A 146 12.63 13.10 12.13
N VAL A 147 13.70 13.68 11.58
CA VAL A 147 13.92 13.70 10.13
C VAL A 147 14.80 12.52 9.72
N VAL A 148 14.43 11.81 8.66
CA VAL A 148 15.18 10.65 8.16
C VAL A 148 15.22 10.65 6.65
N ALA A 149 16.29 10.13 6.05
CA ALA A 149 16.37 9.92 4.61
C ALA A 149 15.95 8.50 4.25
N HIS A 150 15.41 8.31 3.05
CA HIS A 150 15.29 6.98 2.47
C HIS A 150 16.68 6.31 2.39
N PRO A 151 16.86 5.10 2.91
CA PRO A 151 18.18 4.45 2.96
C PRO A 151 18.66 3.94 1.58
N ILE A 152 17.76 3.74 0.61
CA ILE A 152 18.00 3.26 -0.78
C ILE A 152 18.47 1.79 -0.84
N ASP A 153 19.21 1.33 0.16
CA ASP A 153 19.78 -0.01 0.25
C ASP A 153 18.87 -1.03 0.98
N ASN A 154 17.76 -0.60 1.57
CA ASN A 154 16.76 -1.42 2.27
C ASN A 154 15.46 -0.61 2.44
N ASP A 155 14.36 -1.22 2.84
CA ASP A 155 13.09 -0.47 2.98
C ASP A 155 12.59 -0.40 4.44
N VAL A 156 13.36 -0.95 5.38
CA VAL A 156 12.94 -1.19 6.77
C VAL A 156 13.35 -0.07 7.71
N GLU A 157 14.62 0.36 7.67
CA GLU A 157 15.19 1.26 8.67
C GLU A 157 16.31 2.16 8.15
N ASN A 158 16.44 3.33 8.78
CA ASN A 158 17.59 4.19 8.61
C ASN A 158 17.88 5.03 9.87
N THR A 159 18.99 5.76 9.87
CA THR A 159 19.33 6.73 10.92
C THR A 159 18.56 8.02 10.72
N GLY A 160 17.70 8.36 11.68
CA GLY A 160 17.03 9.66 11.78
C GLY A 160 17.71 10.61 12.76
N TYR A 161 17.38 11.88 12.62
CA TYR A 161 17.91 13.01 13.36
C TYR A 161 16.78 13.70 14.11
N ARG A 162 16.85 13.73 15.44
CA ARG A 162 15.86 14.36 16.30
C ARG A 162 16.53 15.33 17.25
N TYR A 163 15.96 16.51 17.42
CA TYR A 163 16.44 17.45 18.43
C TYR A 163 15.82 17.18 19.81
N ASP A 164 16.65 17.24 20.83
CA ASP A 164 16.27 17.31 22.24
C ASP A 164 16.90 18.57 22.85
N GLY A 165 16.11 19.64 22.91
CA GLY A 165 16.62 20.98 23.16
C GLY A 165 17.62 21.40 22.08
N LYS A 166 18.88 21.62 22.46
CA LYS A 166 19.96 22.02 21.53
C LYS A 166 20.81 20.85 21.03
N ARG A 167 20.49 19.61 21.40
CA ARG A 167 21.29 18.43 21.06
C ARG A 167 20.61 17.63 19.97
N ILE A 168 21.37 17.27 18.94
CA ILE A 168 20.93 16.30 17.93
C ILE A 168 21.12 14.88 18.44
N LEU A 169 20.06 14.08 18.40
CA LEU A 169 20.03 12.67 18.71
C LEU A 169 19.94 11.88 17.40
N LYS A 170 20.86 10.94 17.21
CA LYS A 170 20.78 9.95 16.13
C LYS A 170 20.00 8.75 16.64
N VAL A 171 18.95 8.39 15.92
CA VAL A 171 18.02 7.31 16.33
C VAL A 171 17.77 6.38 15.15
N LYS A 172 17.55 5.10 15.44
CA LYS A 172 17.11 4.12 14.43
C LYS A 172 15.61 4.34 14.19
N VAL A 173 15.25 4.71 12.98
CA VAL A 173 13.87 4.98 12.56
C VAL A 173 13.39 3.81 11.72
N ASN A 174 12.30 3.19 12.16
CA ASN A 174 11.57 2.11 11.51
C ASN A 174 10.08 2.25 11.84
N GLU A 175 9.25 1.33 11.36
CA GLU A 175 7.79 1.36 11.57
C GLU A 175 7.41 1.44 13.06
N GLU A 176 8.08 0.69 13.94
CA GLU A 176 7.83 0.72 15.39
C GLU A 176 8.17 2.07 16.02
N TYR A 177 9.26 2.72 15.59
CA TYR A 177 9.64 4.05 16.06
C TYR A 177 8.51 5.07 15.85
N THR A 178 7.79 4.94 14.73
CA THR A 178 6.67 5.81 14.38
C THR A 178 5.42 5.62 15.24
N ASP A 179 5.39 4.65 16.15
CA ASP A 179 4.31 4.54 17.14
C ASP A 179 4.43 5.58 18.26
N LYS A 180 5.63 6.15 18.45
CA LYS A 180 5.92 7.08 19.55
C LYS A 180 6.30 8.47 19.07
N TYR A 181 6.99 8.56 17.93
CA TYR A 181 7.56 9.81 17.45
C TYR A 181 7.16 10.10 16.00
N MET A 182 6.87 11.37 15.74
CA MET A 182 6.60 11.87 14.40
C MET A 182 7.84 11.76 13.53
N VAL A 183 7.64 11.45 12.25
CA VAL A 183 8.74 11.37 11.28
C VAL A 183 8.45 12.24 10.06
N LEU A 184 9.49 12.89 9.56
CA LEU A 184 9.55 13.51 8.24
C LEU A 184 10.63 12.80 7.44
N MET A 185 10.28 12.37 6.24
CA MET A 185 11.13 11.53 5.42
C MET A 185 11.56 12.30 4.17
N VAL A 186 12.83 12.22 3.81
CA VAL A 186 13.33 12.69 2.52
C VAL A 186 13.41 11.49 1.59
N MET A 187 12.50 11.43 0.63
CA MET A 187 12.25 10.28 -0.23
C MET A 187 12.80 10.52 -1.64
N PRO A 188 13.29 9.48 -2.33
CA PRO A 188 13.56 9.54 -3.75
C PRO A 188 12.24 9.67 -4.53
N LYS A 189 12.32 9.86 -5.84
CA LYS A 189 11.16 9.69 -6.72
C LYS A 189 10.59 8.28 -6.57
N ASP A 190 9.27 8.17 -6.54
CA ASP A 190 8.58 6.89 -6.62
C ASP A 190 8.88 6.21 -7.97
N GLU A 191 8.79 4.89 -8.02
CA GLU A 191 9.06 4.18 -9.26
C GLU A 191 8.06 4.57 -10.37
N ASP A 192 8.54 4.67 -11.61
CA ASP A 192 7.69 5.03 -12.74
C ASP A 192 6.54 4.03 -12.91
N ARG A 193 5.30 4.52 -12.81
CA ARG A 193 4.09 3.71 -12.90
C ARG A 193 3.64 3.56 -14.35
N ASP A 194 4.31 2.67 -15.09
CA ASP A 194 4.03 2.40 -16.52
C ASP A 194 2.61 1.86 -16.77
N ASP A 195 1.88 1.45 -15.73
CA ASP A 195 0.58 0.80 -15.78
C ASP A 195 -0.63 1.75 -15.61
N LEU A 196 -0.41 3.01 -15.21
CA LEU A 196 -1.48 3.97 -14.91
C LEU A 196 -2.28 4.48 -16.12
N TRP A 197 -1.77 4.34 -17.35
CA TRP A 197 -2.32 5.08 -18.50
C TRP A 197 -3.39 4.36 -19.34
N LYS A 198 -3.82 3.16 -18.97
CA LYS A 198 -4.99 2.55 -19.62
C LYS A 198 -6.25 3.02 -18.90
N ALA A 199 -6.67 4.26 -19.18
CA ALA A 199 -7.98 4.75 -18.80
C ALA A 199 -9.04 3.68 -19.05
N TYR A 200 -9.74 3.28 -17.98
CA TYR A 200 -10.85 2.34 -18.05
C TYR A 200 -11.90 2.90 -19.02
N SER A 201 -11.98 2.30 -20.20
CA SER A 201 -13.02 2.57 -21.20
C SER A 201 -13.66 1.25 -21.59
N ASP A 202 -14.47 0.69 -20.69
CA ASP A 202 -15.50 -0.24 -21.16
C ASP A 202 -16.56 0.62 -21.88
N SER A 203 -16.61 0.48 -23.20
CA SER A 203 -17.66 1.07 -24.01
C SER A 203 -19.01 0.49 -23.57
N GLN A 204 -19.92 1.36 -23.13
CA GLN A 204 -21.30 0.98 -22.86
C GLN A 204 -21.92 0.45 -24.15
N SER A 205 -22.41 -0.79 -24.12
CA SER A 205 -23.25 -1.31 -25.19
C SER A 205 -24.69 -0.78 -25.01
N ASP A 206 -25.21 -0.08 -26.00
CA ASP A 206 -26.57 0.48 -26.07
C ASP A 206 -27.68 -0.61 -26.18
N ALA A 207 -27.78 -1.50 -25.20
CA ALA A 207 -28.87 -2.48 -25.13
C ALA A 207 -30.05 -1.89 -24.34
N LYS A 208 -30.99 -1.25 -25.04
CA LYS A 208 -32.17 -0.52 -24.50
C LYS A 208 -33.27 -1.40 -23.87
N ALA A 209 -32.97 -2.51 -23.21
CA ALA A 209 -34.01 -3.39 -22.65
C ALA A 209 -33.68 -4.04 -21.30
N ASP A 210 -32.40 -4.26 -20.97
CA ASP A 210 -32.02 -4.92 -19.73
C ASP A 210 -31.45 -3.90 -18.72
N PRO A 211 -31.77 -4.03 -17.42
CA PRO A 211 -31.19 -3.18 -16.40
C PRO A 211 -29.66 -3.31 -16.40
N ILE A 212 -28.97 -2.17 -16.35
CA ILE A 212 -27.51 -2.09 -16.31
C ILE A 212 -27.06 -2.18 -14.85
N TYR A 213 -26.29 -3.23 -14.53
CA TYR A 213 -25.75 -3.46 -13.19
C TYR A 213 -24.30 -2.97 -13.13
N VAL A 214 -24.08 -1.85 -12.44
CA VAL A 214 -22.74 -1.29 -12.19
C VAL A 214 -22.28 -1.67 -10.79
N VAL A 215 -21.18 -2.40 -10.68
CA VAL A 215 -20.50 -2.71 -9.42
C VAL A 215 -19.24 -1.86 -9.31
N LYS A 216 -19.05 -1.23 -8.15
CA LYS A 216 -17.90 -0.38 -7.84
C LYS A 216 -17.03 -1.01 -6.75
N ILE A 217 -15.78 -0.58 -6.67
CA ILE A 217 -14.98 -0.64 -5.44
C ILE A 217 -15.35 0.58 -4.61
N GLY A 218 -16.02 0.40 -3.47
CA GLY A 218 -16.49 1.51 -2.64
C GLY A 218 -15.40 2.04 -1.72
N LYS A 219 -15.10 1.24 -0.69
CA LYS A 219 -14.03 1.47 0.28
C LYS A 219 -13.14 0.26 0.36
N VAL A 220 -11.85 0.50 0.57
CA VAL A 220 -10.81 -0.53 0.72
C VAL A 220 -10.26 -0.47 2.14
N TRP A 221 -9.89 -1.63 2.67
CA TRP A 221 -9.24 -1.80 3.96
C TRP A 221 -8.10 -2.79 3.80
N CYS A 222 -6.89 -2.38 4.19
CA CYS A 222 -5.70 -3.24 4.21
C CYS A 222 -5.01 -3.11 5.58
N ALA A 223 -4.86 -4.24 6.28
CA ALA A 223 -4.07 -4.36 7.52
C ALA A 223 -2.74 -5.06 7.26
N ASP A 224 -2.05 -4.60 6.23
CA ASP A 224 -0.64 -4.91 5.96
C ASP A 224 0.05 -3.62 5.56
N TYR A 225 1.35 -3.52 5.82
CA TYR A 225 2.17 -2.46 5.26
C TYR A 225 2.75 -2.83 3.90
N CYS A 226 2.71 -4.12 3.54
CA CYS A 226 3.25 -4.65 2.28
C CYS A 226 4.74 -4.30 2.06
N GLY A 227 5.47 -4.01 3.14
CA GLY A 227 6.87 -3.62 3.08
C GLY A 227 7.27 -2.78 4.29
N GLY A 228 8.45 -2.18 4.23
CA GLY A 228 8.99 -1.39 5.34
C GLY A 228 8.55 0.08 5.31
N LEU A 229 8.97 0.87 6.32
CA LEU A 229 8.56 2.29 6.49
C LEU A 229 8.83 3.13 5.25
N PHE A 230 9.88 2.79 4.50
CA PHE A 230 10.43 3.59 3.42
C PHE A 230 9.79 3.33 2.04
N GLU A 231 8.85 2.39 1.94
CA GLU A 231 8.06 2.14 0.72
C GLU A 231 7.04 3.25 0.40
N GLY A 232 6.76 4.15 1.35
CA GLY A 232 5.76 5.20 1.14
C GLY A 232 4.32 4.68 1.29
N GLU A 233 3.49 4.95 0.27
CA GLU A 233 2.09 4.51 0.19
C GLU A 233 1.99 3.10 -0.40
N LEU A 234 0.90 2.38 -0.10
CA LEU A 234 0.73 1.03 -0.64
C LEU A 234 0.13 1.11 -2.04
N GLU A 235 0.83 0.55 -3.03
CA GLU A 235 0.37 0.54 -4.42
C GLU A 235 -0.56 -0.65 -4.69
N LEU A 236 -1.80 -0.55 -4.22
CA LEU A 236 -2.76 -1.63 -4.36
C LEU A 236 -3.32 -1.67 -5.79
N LYS A 237 -3.38 -2.88 -6.35
CA LYS A 237 -3.90 -3.16 -7.68
C LYS A 237 -5.07 -4.11 -7.57
N ILE A 238 -6.23 -3.69 -8.07
CA ILE A 238 -7.44 -4.52 -8.09
C ILE A 238 -7.79 -4.86 -9.54
N ALA A 239 -7.89 -6.14 -9.85
CA ALA A 239 -8.25 -6.62 -11.17
C ALA A 239 -9.50 -7.49 -11.16
N ARG A 240 -10.21 -7.51 -12.29
CA ARG A 240 -11.38 -8.36 -12.53
C ARG A 240 -11.04 -9.41 -13.58
N GLY A 241 -11.22 -10.68 -13.24
CA GLY A 241 -11.29 -11.76 -14.22
C GLY A 241 -12.74 -12.08 -14.58
N TYR A 242 -13.07 -12.15 -15.86
CA TYR A 242 -14.43 -12.40 -16.35
C TYR A 242 -14.44 -13.31 -17.58
N PRO A 243 -15.52 -14.07 -17.80
CA PRO A 243 -15.64 -14.96 -18.96
C PRO A 243 -16.06 -14.20 -20.22
N GLU A 244 -15.54 -14.65 -21.36
CA GLU A 244 -16.03 -14.32 -22.71
C GLU A 244 -16.51 -15.60 -23.40
N TYR A 245 -17.69 -15.54 -24.04
CA TYR A 245 -18.28 -16.65 -24.77
C TYR A 245 -18.17 -16.44 -26.27
N ASN A 246 -17.59 -17.40 -26.97
CA ASN A 246 -17.51 -17.39 -28.42
C ASN A 246 -18.78 -18.04 -29.01
N LEU A 247 -19.64 -17.23 -29.64
CA LEU A 247 -20.89 -17.70 -30.25
C LEU A 247 -20.69 -18.71 -31.39
N THR A 248 -19.54 -18.67 -32.06
CA THR A 248 -19.23 -19.55 -33.20
C THR A 248 -18.74 -20.92 -32.75
N THR A 249 -17.88 -20.97 -31.73
CA THR A 249 -17.27 -22.23 -31.25
C THR A 249 -17.96 -22.81 -30.03
N GLY A 250 -18.81 -22.04 -29.36
CA GLY A 250 -19.41 -22.41 -28.08
C GLY A 250 -18.43 -22.48 -26.91
N ALA A 251 -17.19 -21.99 -27.10
CA ALA A 251 -16.15 -22.02 -26.08
C ALA A 251 -16.24 -20.82 -25.12
N VAL A 252 -15.86 -21.03 -23.86
CA VAL A 252 -15.66 -19.98 -22.86
C VAL A 252 -14.17 -19.77 -22.63
N THR A 253 -13.73 -18.53 -22.74
CA THR A 253 -12.36 -18.09 -22.39
C THR A 253 -12.42 -17.11 -21.23
N GLY A 254 -11.31 -16.97 -20.49
CA GLY A 254 -11.17 -15.94 -19.47
C GLY A 254 -10.47 -14.71 -20.01
N LYS A 255 -10.82 -13.54 -19.47
CA LYS A 255 -10.17 -12.26 -19.75
C LYS A 255 -10.01 -11.45 -18.48
N MET A 256 -9.01 -10.58 -18.46
CA MET A 256 -8.75 -9.65 -17.38
C MET A 256 -9.16 -8.23 -17.79
N SER A 257 -9.77 -7.49 -16.87
CA SER A 257 -10.01 -6.06 -17.08
C SER A 257 -8.71 -5.27 -16.98
N THR A 258 -8.78 -3.99 -17.34
CA THR A 258 -7.83 -3.00 -16.82
C THR A 258 -7.77 -3.09 -15.30
N VAL A 259 -6.56 -2.95 -14.76
CA VAL A 259 -6.28 -2.90 -13.32
C VAL A 259 -6.71 -1.55 -12.76
N ILE A 260 -7.36 -1.54 -11.60
CA ILE A 260 -7.68 -0.35 -10.84
C ILE A 260 -6.51 -0.10 -9.87
N PRO A 261 -5.71 0.96 -10.06
CA PRO A 261 -4.67 1.35 -9.13
C PRO A 261 -5.28 2.14 -7.96
N ILE A 262 -4.83 1.85 -6.74
CA ILE A 262 -5.24 2.54 -5.52
C ILE A 262 -3.98 2.83 -4.70
N ASP A 263 -3.63 4.10 -4.60
CA ASP A 263 -2.58 4.57 -3.70
C ASP A 263 -3.16 4.62 -2.28
N TYR A 264 -3.01 3.53 -1.54
CA TYR A 264 -3.60 3.36 -0.23
C TYR A 264 -2.70 3.98 0.84
N PRO A 265 -3.10 5.07 1.51
CA PRO A 265 -2.16 5.83 2.34
C PRO A 265 -1.74 5.04 3.57
N ARG A 266 -0.47 5.15 3.94
CA ARG A 266 0.12 4.41 5.06
C ARG A 266 -0.61 4.64 6.40
N SER A 267 -1.17 5.83 6.61
CA SER A 267 -1.98 6.13 7.80
C SER A 267 -3.24 5.26 7.92
N TYR A 268 -3.87 4.88 6.81
CA TYR A 268 -5.00 3.94 6.80
C TYR A 268 -4.52 2.51 7.11
N ALA A 269 -3.38 2.08 6.57
CA ALA A 269 -2.76 0.79 6.89
C ALA A 269 -2.48 0.67 8.40
N LYS A 270 -1.85 1.69 8.99
CA LYS A 270 -1.56 1.73 10.43
C LYS A 270 -2.84 1.68 11.28
N ALA A 271 -3.87 2.46 10.93
CA ALA A 271 -5.14 2.42 11.64
C ALA A 271 -5.80 1.03 11.59
N ALA A 272 -5.75 0.36 10.43
CA ALA A 272 -6.24 -1.00 10.24
C ALA A 272 -5.48 -2.02 11.09
N ILE A 273 -4.14 -1.99 11.07
CA ILE A 273 -3.25 -2.90 11.81
C ILE A 273 -3.43 -2.73 13.32
N LYS A 274 -3.54 -1.48 13.80
CA LYS A 274 -3.70 -1.18 15.23
C LYS A 274 -5.15 -1.35 15.71
N GLY A 275 -6.09 -1.65 14.82
CA GLY A 275 -7.51 -1.79 15.16
C GLY A 275 -8.16 -0.50 15.66
N TRP A 276 -7.63 0.66 15.24
CA TRP A 276 -8.23 1.95 15.57
C TRP A 276 -9.51 2.14 14.77
N THR A 277 -10.50 2.84 15.34
CA THR A 277 -11.80 3.05 14.69
C THR A 277 -12.07 4.50 14.32
N VAL A 278 -11.41 5.44 15.02
CA VAL A 278 -11.57 6.89 14.82
C VAL A 278 -10.60 7.42 13.78
N HIS A 279 -9.33 7.04 13.91
CA HIS A 279 -8.25 7.47 13.02
C HIS A 279 -8.38 6.89 11.62
N SER A 280 -8.24 7.74 10.60
CA SER A 280 -8.32 7.33 9.19
C SER A 280 -9.50 6.39 8.90
N ASN A 281 -10.69 6.68 9.48
CA ASN A 281 -11.90 5.85 9.36
C ASN A 281 -11.67 4.36 9.67
N GLY A 282 -10.76 4.07 10.61
CA GLY A 282 -10.34 2.72 10.99
C GLY A 282 -9.69 1.91 9.88
N GLY A 283 -9.02 2.59 8.95
CA GLY A 283 -8.37 1.99 7.79
C GLY A 283 -9.29 1.83 6.57
N TRP A 284 -10.52 2.34 6.61
CA TRP A 284 -11.41 2.28 5.44
C TRP A 284 -11.19 3.49 4.52
N TYR A 285 -10.36 3.30 3.50
CA TYR A 285 -10.04 4.31 2.48
C TYR A 285 -11.12 4.37 1.38
N PRO A 286 -11.66 5.55 1.02
CA PRO A 286 -12.65 5.70 -0.04
C PRO A 286 -12.00 5.69 -1.45
N GLU A 287 -12.61 4.97 -2.39
CA GLU A 287 -12.13 4.86 -3.78
C GLU A 287 -13.24 5.18 -4.81
N PHE A 288 -14.38 4.48 -4.71
CA PHE A 288 -15.58 4.65 -5.55
C PHE A 288 -15.39 4.44 -7.08
N THR A 289 -14.40 3.65 -7.49
CA THR A 289 -14.09 3.33 -8.89
C THR A 289 -14.93 2.16 -9.43
N ASN A 290 -15.28 2.17 -10.72
CA ASN A 290 -16.05 1.09 -11.34
C ASN A 290 -15.21 -0.19 -11.46
N TRP A 291 -15.75 -1.32 -10.98
CA TRP A 291 -15.16 -2.65 -11.12
C TRP A 291 -15.79 -3.44 -12.27
N ASP A 292 -17.12 -3.41 -12.37
CA ASP A 292 -17.88 -3.90 -13.51
C ASP A 292 -18.95 -2.87 -13.89
N THR A 293 -18.94 -2.37 -15.13
CA THR A 293 -19.93 -1.39 -15.61
C THR A 293 -21.21 -2.02 -16.14
N ASN A 294 -21.25 -3.33 -16.34
CA ASN A 294 -22.45 -4.03 -16.75
C ASN A 294 -22.32 -5.52 -16.44
N TRP A 295 -22.50 -5.91 -15.17
CA TRP A 295 -22.46 -7.32 -14.78
C TRP A 295 -23.72 -8.04 -15.24
N ARG A 296 -23.68 -8.51 -16.49
CA ARG A 296 -24.79 -9.18 -17.14
C ARG A 296 -25.11 -10.56 -16.53
N PRO A 297 -26.39 -11.01 -16.58
CA PRO A 297 -26.81 -12.29 -16.02
C PRO A 297 -26.06 -13.52 -16.57
N GLU A 298 -25.57 -13.47 -17.81
CA GLU A 298 -24.87 -14.58 -18.45
C GLU A 298 -23.47 -14.82 -17.85
N LYS A 299 -22.86 -13.78 -17.27
CA LYS A 299 -21.56 -13.88 -16.57
C LYS A 299 -21.80 -14.36 -15.15
N VAL A 300 -22.06 -15.65 -14.98
CA VAL A 300 -22.49 -16.22 -13.69
C VAL A 300 -21.38 -16.28 -12.64
N GLN A 301 -20.11 -16.35 -13.04
CA GLN A 301 -18.97 -16.35 -12.10
C GLN A 301 -17.83 -15.48 -12.62
N GLN A 302 -17.40 -14.53 -11.79
CA GLN A 302 -16.25 -13.64 -12.01
C GLN A 302 -15.29 -13.76 -10.83
N CYS A 303 -14.08 -13.21 -10.95
CA CYS A 303 -13.16 -13.14 -9.84
C CYS A 303 -12.58 -11.73 -9.66
N ILE A 304 -12.20 -11.44 -8.42
CA ILE A 304 -11.43 -10.27 -8.05
C ILE A 304 -10.05 -10.72 -7.56
N LEU A 305 -9.00 -10.16 -8.17
CA LEU A 305 -7.61 -10.32 -7.75
C LEU A 305 -7.15 -9.01 -7.12
N VAL A 306 -6.48 -9.10 -5.98
CA VAL A 306 -5.84 -7.97 -5.32
C VAL A 306 -4.39 -8.31 -5.05
N TYR A 307 -3.50 -7.36 -5.35
CA TYR A 307 -2.07 -7.45 -5.05
C TYR A 307 -1.53 -6.06 -4.76
N GLU A 308 -0.41 -5.99 -4.07
CA GLU A 308 0.41 -4.79 -3.96
C GLU A 308 1.49 -4.87 -5.05
N TYR A 309 1.73 -3.77 -5.76
CA TYR A 309 2.57 -3.78 -6.96
C TYR A 309 4.07 -3.78 -6.63
N ASP A 310 4.78 -4.76 -7.19
CA ASP A 310 6.23 -4.86 -7.14
C ASP A 310 6.74 -5.33 -8.50
N LYS A 311 7.63 -4.54 -9.13
CA LYS A 311 8.20 -4.83 -10.45
C LYS A 311 9.11 -6.07 -10.45
N VAL A 312 9.69 -6.42 -9.31
CA VAL A 312 10.70 -7.48 -9.21
C VAL A 312 10.07 -8.86 -9.18
N LYS A 313 8.81 -8.96 -8.76
CA LYS A 313 8.15 -10.25 -8.48
C LYS A 313 6.98 -10.51 -9.42
N GLU A 314 7.15 -11.43 -10.37
CA GLU A 314 6.04 -11.94 -11.19
C GLU A 314 5.47 -13.24 -10.61
N SER A 315 4.15 -13.31 -10.48
CA SER A 315 3.41 -14.47 -9.95
C SER A 315 2.27 -14.86 -10.88
N THR A 316 1.97 -16.16 -10.95
CA THR A 316 0.84 -16.68 -11.74
C THR A 316 -0.13 -17.45 -10.85
N ILE A 317 -1.42 -17.16 -10.97
CA ILE A 317 -2.49 -17.86 -10.27
C ILE A 317 -3.52 -18.42 -11.26
N SER A 318 -4.37 -19.33 -10.79
CA SER A 318 -5.47 -19.90 -11.57
C SER A 318 -6.79 -19.76 -10.82
N THR A 319 -7.87 -19.49 -11.55
CA THR A 319 -9.23 -19.30 -11.01
C THR A 319 -10.26 -19.82 -12.00
N ASN A 320 -11.49 -20.04 -11.55
CA ASN A 320 -12.58 -20.47 -12.41
C ASN A 320 -13.52 -19.31 -12.74
N LEU A 321 -13.89 -19.24 -14.02
CA LEU A 321 -14.85 -18.27 -14.55
C LEU A 321 -16.01 -19.02 -15.18
N GLY A 322 -17.21 -18.47 -15.10
CA GLY A 322 -18.44 -19.19 -15.45
C GLY A 322 -19.39 -18.37 -16.31
N TYR A 323 -19.86 -18.97 -17.39
CA TYR A 323 -20.81 -18.37 -18.32
C TYR A 323 -22.07 -19.24 -18.49
N LYS A 324 -23.23 -18.61 -18.65
CA LYS A 324 -24.50 -19.28 -18.92
C LYS A 324 -25.26 -18.52 -20.00
N LYS A 325 -25.49 -19.15 -21.16
CA LYS A 325 -26.09 -18.50 -22.34
C LYS A 325 -27.52 -17.98 -22.09
N ASP A 326 -28.32 -18.74 -21.37
CA ASP A 326 -29.69 -18.41 -20.99
C ASP A 326 -30.08 -19.24 -19.75
N ASN A 327 -31.27 -18.99 -19.19
CA ASN A 327 -31.70 -19.67 -17.96
C ASN A 327 -31.87 -21.19 -18.10
N LEU A 328 -32.02 -21.71 -19.32
CA LEU A 328 -32.26 -23.13 -19.61
C LEU A 328 -30.96 -23.88 -19.95
N SER A 329 -29.91 -23.16 -20.31
CA SER A 329 -28.60 -23.71 -20.67
C SER A 329 -27.80 -24.14 -19.42
N PRO A 330 -26.92 -25.16 -19.53
CA PRO A 330 -25.96 -25.46 -18.48
C PRO A 330 -24.95 -24.31 -18.33
N THR A 331 -24.43 -24.14 -17.11
CA THR A 331 -23.27 -23.27 -16.87
C THR A 331 -22.01 -23.94 -17.43
N ILE A 332 -21.22 -23.20 -18.19
CA ILE A 332 -19.92 -23.62 -18.69
C ILE A 332 -18.85 -22.88 -17.89
N THR A 333 -17.95 -23.62 -17.26
CA THR A 333 -16.82 -23.07 -16.50
C THR A 333 -15.50 -23.28 -17.23
N THR A 334 -14.58 -22.34 -17.09
CA THR A 334 -13.21 -22.45 -17.60
C THR A 334 -12.21 -22.05 -16.53
N THR A 335 -11.06 -22.72 -16.50
CA THR A 335 -9.94 -22.30 -15.65
C THR A 335 -9.13 -21.25 -16.39
N PHE A 336 -9.02 -20.08 -15.79
CA PHE A 336 -8.26 -18.95 -16.31
C PHE A 336 -6.97 -18.77 -15.50
N LYS A 337 -5.85 -18.64 -16.20
CA LYS A 337 -4.55 -18.29 -15.61
C LYS A 337 -4.32 -16.81 -15.76
N MET A 338 -3.90 -16.16 -14.69
CA MET A 338 -3.53 -14.75 -14.69
C MET A 338 -2.15 -14.58 -14.06
N THR A 339 -1.37 -13.69 -14.65
CA THR A 339 -0.02 -13.34 -14.23
C THR A 339 -0.03 -11.87 -13.82
N TYR A 340 0.59 -11.57 -12.68
CA TYR A 340 0.68 -10.22 -12.13
C TYR A 340 2.06 -10.00 -11.52
N SER A 341 2.48 -8.73 -11.42
CA SER A 341 3.73 -8.33 -10.77
C SER A 341 3.41 -7.70 -9.42
N GLY A 342 3.80 -8.35 -8.33
CA GLY A 342 3.46 -7.91 -7.00
C GLY A 342 3.33 -8.96 -5.92
N ASP A 343 3.03 -8.46 -4.72
CA ASP A 343 2.71 -9.25 -3.53
C ASP A 343 1.22 -9.58 -3.46
N PHE A 344 0.92 -10.87 -3.33
CA PHE A 344 -0.44 -11.38 -3.36
C PHE A 344 -1.26 -10.94 -2.14
N LEU A 345 -2.36 -10.23 -2.38
CA LEU A 345 -3.35 -9.85 -1.35
C LEU A 345 -4.69 -10.58 -1.49
N GLY A 346 -4.72 -11.62 -2.31
CA GLY A 346 -5.81 -12.58 -2.36
C GLY A 346 -6.58 -12.59 -3.68
N LEU A 347 -7.40 -13.62 -3.80
CA LEU A 347 -8.29 -13.86 -4.91
C LEU A 347 -9.64 -14.30 -4.33
N ALA A 348 -10.74 -13.77 -4.85
CA ALA A 348 -12.07 -14.28 -4.53
C ALA A 348 -12.88 -14.49 -5.81
N GLU A 349 -13.59 -15.62 -5.87
CA GLU A 349 -14.56 -15.92 -6.92
C GLU A 349 -15.96 -15.56 -6.45
N TRP A 350 -16.69 -14.81 -7.26
CA TRP A 350 -18.04 -14.37 -6.95
C TRP A 350 -19.03 -14.95 -7.95
N ASP A 351 -19.93 -15.79 -7.46
CA ASP A 351 -21.16 -16.13 -8.15
C ASP A 351 -22.08 -14.90 -8.17
N ARG A 352 -22.64 -14.59 -9.34
CA ARG A 352 -23.47 -13.40 -9.54
C ARG A 352 -24.74 -13.45 -8.69
N ALA A 353 -25.43 -14.60 -8.64
CA ALA A 353 -26.70 -14.71 -7.91
C ALA A 353 -26.49 -14.56 -6.40
N TRP A 354 -25.44 -15.19 -5.87
CA TRP A 354 -24.99 -15.01 -4.50
C TRP A 354 -24.59 -13.55 -4.22
N PHE A 355 -23.80 -12.93 -5.10
CA PHE A 355 -23.37 -11.55 -4.95
C PHE A 355 -24.57 -10.61 -4.86
N MET A 356 -25.47 -10.66 -5.85
CA MET A 356 -26.65 -9.78 -5.92
C MET A 356 -27.57 -9.97 -4.71
N ARG A 357 -27.69 -11.20 -4.19
CA ARG A 357 -28.50 -11.47 -2.99
C ARG A 357 -27.88 -10.86 -1.74
N THR A 358 -26.58 -11.02 -1.54
CA THR A 358 -25.90 -10.76 -0.26
C THR A 358 -25.26 -9.38 -0.16
N ASN A 359 -25.03 -8.68 -1.27
CA ASN A 359 -24.24 -7.44 -1.28
C ASN A 359 -24.84 -6.32 -0.43
N SER A 360 -26.16 -6.14 -0.52
CA SER A 360 -26.93 -5.13 0.24
C SER A 360 -27.87 -5.75 1.27
N ASN A 361 -27.80 -7.08 1.46
CA ASN A 361 -28.57 -7.81 2.45
C ASN A 361 -27.60 -8.73 3.23
N PRO A 362 -26.85 -8.19 4.20
CA PRO A 362 -25.92 -8.99 5.01
C PRO A 362 -26.67 -10.05 5.82
N GLU A 363 -26.12 -11.25 5.86
CA GLU A 363 -26.61 -12.36 6.68
C GLU A 363 -26.08 -12.26 8.12
N PRO A 364 -26.73 -12.91 9.11
CA PRO A 364 -26.22 -12.91 10.48
C PRO A 364 -24.78 -13.42 10.57
N GLY A 365 -23.87 -12.58 11.06
CA GLY A 365 -22.44 -12.89 11.17
C GLY A 365 -21.58 -12.28 10.07
N ASP A 366 -22.18 -11.68 9.03
CA ASP A 366 -21.44 -10.92 8.03
C ASP A 366 -20.81 -9.66 8.64
N GLU A 367 -19.58 -9.36 8.21
CA GLU A 367 -18.96 -8.07 8.49
C GLU A 367 -19.61 -7.01 7.59
N VAL A 368 -20.00 -5.87 8.16
CA VAL A 368 -20.73 -4.81 7.45
C VAL A 368 -20.00 -3.49 7.57
N LYS A 369 -19.93 -2.74 6.46
CA LYS A 369 -19.45 -1.35 6.43
C LYS A 369 -20.43 -0.53 5.59
N ASP A 370 -20.94 0.56 6.18
CA ASP A 370 -21.88 1.49 5.54
C ASP A 370 -23.12 0.80 4.93
N GLY A 371 -23.64 -0.22 5.62
CA GLY A 371 -24.81 -1.00 5.19
C GLY A 371 -24.53 -2.03 4.08
N LEU A 372 -23.27 -2.17 3.65
CA LEU A 372 -22.84 -3.15 2.65
C LEU A 372 -22.08 -4.31 3.31
N THR A 373 -22.29 -5.50 2.78
CA THR A 373 -21.52 -6.69 3.15
C THR A 373 -20.05 -6.50 2.73
N VAL A 374 -19.14 -6.69 3.68
CA VAL A 374 -17.70 -6.60 3.45
C VAL A 374 -17.23 -7.86 2.71
N ARG A 375 -16.54 -7.66 1.58
CA ARG A 375 -15.92 -8.73 0.81
C ARG A 375 -14.44 -8.84 1.17
N LYS A 376 -13.94 -10.06 1.31
CA LYS A 376 -12.56 -10.36 1.70
C LYS A 376 -11.91 -11.19 0.62
N THR A 377 -10.68 -10.83 0.25
CA THR A 377 -9.82 -11.67 -0.60
C THR A 377 -8.78 -12.42 0.22
N CYS A 378 -8.41 -11.87 1.37
CA CYS A 378 -7.63 -12.54 2.40
C CYS A 378 -7.96 -11.98 3.80
N SER A 379 -7.26 -12.42 4.85
CA SER A 379 -7.45 -11.91 6.21
C SER A 379 -7.01 -10.46 6.38
N LYS A 380 -6.09 -9.99 5.54
CA LYS A 380 -5.48 -8.66 5.62
C LYS A 380 -6.14 -7.63 4.70
N PHE A 381 -6.88 -8.07 3.69
CA PHE A 381 -7.50 -7.18 2.71
C PHE A 381 -9.01 -7.41 2.59
N LYS A 382 -9.76 -6.31 2.64
CA LYS A 382 -11.22 -6.29 2.52
C LYS A 382 -11.67 -5.07 1.72
N LEU A 383 -12.87 -5.14 1.16
CA LEU A 383 -13.50 -4.02 0.47
C LEU A 383 -15.02 -4.06 0.55
N THR A 384 -15.66 -2.94 0.21
CA THR A 384 -17.09 -2.87 -0.05
C THR A 384 -17.36 -2.73 -1.54
N THR A 385 -18.50 -3.24 -2.00
CA THR A 385 -18.86 -3.26 -3.42
C THR A 385 -20.22 -2.61 -3.68
N PRO A 386 -20.34 -1.27 -3.72
CA PRO A 386 -21.60 -0.61 -4.05
C PRO A 386 -22.17 -1.08 -5.40
N LEU A 387 -23.47 -1.35 -5.44
CA LEU A 387 -24.21 -1.75 -6.64
C LEU A 387 -25.17 -0.63 -7.05
N SER A 388 -25.15 -0.26 -8.33
CA SER A 388 -26.13 0.64 -8.94
C SER A 388 -26.85 -0.07 -10.07
N ILE A 389 -28.18 0.12 -10.16
CA ILE A 389 -29.04 -0.48 -11.18
C ILE A 389 -29.70 0.65 -11.96
N TYR A 390 -29.45 0.70 -13.27
CA TYR A 390 -30.05 1.68 -14.17
C TYR A 390 -31.04 0.97 -15.10
N ASN A 391 -32.20 1.58 -15.34
CA ASN A 391 -33.25 1.05 -16.22
C ASN A 391 -33.29 1.77 -17.57
#